data_AF-A0A3M1N8R3-F1
#
_entry.id   AF-A0A3M1N8R3-F1
#
_cell.length_a   1.000
_cell.length_b   1.000
_cell.length_c   1.000
_cell.angle_alpha   90.00
_cell.angle_beta   90.00
_cell.angle_gamma   90.00
#
_symmetry.space_group_name_H-M   'P 1'
#
loop_
_entity.id
_entity.type
_entity.pdbx_description
1 polymer ?
#
loop_
_entity_poly.entity_id
_entity_poly.type
_entity_poly.pdbx_seq_one_letter_code
_entity_poly.pdbx_strand_id
1 'polypeptide(L)'
;MKHLKYQVIEDKDSLLSWALGYAGRGWSVFPLKPKKKAPLTRHGWKDATTSEDTIREWWKQHPDANIGLACGPSGVVVLDFDEAKDGYEGGELLAKLQEEFPTLTSQTGGGGTFSTVNPTARG
;
A
#
# COMPACT_ATOMS: atom_id res chain seq x y z
N MET A 1 -5.84 -17.89 35.35
CA MET A 1 -6.58 -17.61 34.09
C MET A 1 -5.92 -16.42 33.44
N LYS A 2 -5.32 -16.62 32.25
CA LYS A 2 -4.44 -15.63 31.60
C LYS A 2 -5.29 -14.50 31.02
N HIS A 3 -5.18 -13.32 31.62
CA HIS A 3 -5.74 -12.09 31.07
C HIS A 3 -4.71 -11.51 30.11
N LEU A 4 -4.76 -11.90 28.83
CA LEU A 4 -4.00 -11.24 27.78
C LEU A 4 -4.75 -9.96 27.41
N LYS A 5 -4.34 -8.85 28.04
CA LYS A 5 -4.72 -7.52 27.57
C LYS A 5 -3.88 -7.22 26.34
N TYR A 6 -4.48 -7.37 25.15
CA TYR A 6 -3.99 -6.65 23.98
C TYR A 6 -4.30 -5.17 24.22
N GLN A 7 -3.34 -4.47 24.83
CA GLN A 7 -3.45 -3.03 25.02
C GLN A 7 -3.14 -2.32 23.69
N VAL A 8 -4.18 -1.66 23.19
CA VAL A 8 -4.17 -0.44 22.38
C VAL A 8 -3.50 -0.55 21.01
N ILE A 9 -4.26 -0.98 20.00
CA ILE A 9 -4.09 -0.49 18.62
C ILE A 9 -5.08 0.68 18.45
N GLU A 10 -4.83 1.78 19.16
CA GLU A 10 -5.45 3.08 18.88
C GLU A 10 -4.45 3.92 18.10
N ASP A 11 -4.21 3.53 16.85
CA ASP A 11 -3.91 4.47 15.79
C ASP A 11 -4.30 3.82 14.47
N LYS A 12 -5.60 3.92 14.15
CA LYS A 12 -6.19 3.37 12.92
C LYS A 12 -5.52 3.93 11.66
N ASP A 13 -4.79 5.04 11.78
CA ASP A 13 -4.19 5.79 10.68
C ASP A 13 -2.66 5.60 10.55
N SER A 14 -2.04 4.78 11.40
CA SER A 14 -0.59 4.52 11.30
C SER A 14 -0.21 3.77 10.02
N LEU A 15 1.00 4.02 9.49
CA LEU A 15 1.54 3.30 8.32
C LEU A 15 1.61 1.78 8.54
N LEU A 16 1.78 1.34 9.79
CA LEU A 16 1.69 -0.08 10.15
C LEU A 16 0.27 -0.63 9.95
N SER A 17 -0.77 0.10 10.41
CA SER A 17 -2.18 -0.29 10.23
C SER A 17 -2.51 -0.48 8.74
N TRP A 18 -2.08 0.46 7.90
CA TRP A 18 -2.26 0.37 6.45
C TRP A 18 -1.48 -0.81 5.83
N ALA A 19 -0.22 -1.02 6.23
CA ALA A 19 0.58 -2.13 5.74
C ALA A 19 -0.06 -3.50 6.05
N LEU A 20 -0.57 -3.66 7.28
CA LEU A 20 -1.33 -4.85 7.69
C LEU A 20 -2.65 -4.99 6.92
N GLY A 21 -3.35 -3.88 6.68
CA GLY A 21 -4.57 -3.86 5.87
C GLY A 21 -4.34 -4.32 4.43
N TYR A 22 -3.21 -3.94 3.82
CA TYR A 22 -2.82 -4.43 2.49
C TYR A 22 -2.46 -5.92 2.52
N ALA A 23 -1.68 -6.35 3.51
CA ALA A 23 -1.32 -7.76 3.69
C ALA A 23 -2.55 -8.66 3.87
N GLY A 24 -3.54 -8.21 4.65
CA GLY A 24 -4.82 -8.91 4.84
C GLY A 24 -5.65 -9.07 3.56
N ARG A 25 -5.36 -8.29 2.50
CA ARG A 25 -5.94 -8.43 1.16
C ARG A 25 -5.11 -9.31 0.22
N GLY A 26 -4.02 -9.90 0.73
CA GLY A 26 -3.08 -10.70 -0.04
C GLY A 26 -2.03 -9.89 -0.78
N TRP A 27 -1.91 -8.57 -0.52
CA TRP A 27 -0.91 -7.75 -1.17
C TRP A 27 0.42 -7.79 -0.43
N SER A 28 1.48 -8.15 -1.15
CA SER A 28 2.83 -8.23 -0.61
C SER A 28 3.41 -6.84 -0.41
N VAL A 29 3.76 -6.51 0.83
CA VAL A 29 4.30 -5.19 1.22
C VAL A 29 5.75 -5.26 1.67
N PHE A 30 6.44 -4.12 1.65
CA PHE A 30 7.80 -3.96 2.18
C PHE A 30 8.04 -2.52 2.65
N PRO A 31 8.92 -2.28 3.65
CA PRO A 31 9.22 -0.95 4.16
C PRO A 31 10.12 -0.16 3.19
N LEU A 32 9.79 1.12 3.02
CA LEU A 32 10.57 2.11 2.27
C LEU A 32 11.14 3.16 3.22
N LYS A 33 12.34 3.67 2.91
CA LYS A 33 12.95 4.79 3.60
C LYS A 33 12.02 6.02 3.55
N PRO A 34 11.78 6.71 4.67
CA PRO A 34 10.97 7.94 4.67
C PRO A 34 11.48 8.93 3.63
N LYS A 35 10.56 9.57 2.90
CA LYS A 35 10.83 10.59 1.85
C LYS A 35 11.73 10.09 0.69
N LYS A 36 11.97 8.79 0.57
CA LYS A 36 12.76 8.18 -0.50
C LYS A 36 12.01 6.98 -1.06
N LYS A 37 12.24 6.64 -2.33
CA LYS A 37 11.69 5.42 -2.96
C LYS A 37 12.63 4.21 -2.79
N ALA A 38 13.38 4.16 -1.69
CA ALA A 38 14.42 3.15 -1.46
C ALA A 38 13.98 2.12 -0.41
N PRO A 39 14.00 0.81 -0.70
CA PRO A 39 13.68 -0.23 0.28
C PRO A 39 14.60 -0.23 1.51
N LEU A 40 14.04 -0.62 2.65
CA LEU A 40 14.78 -0.89 3.90
C LEU A 40 15.17 -2.38 4.04
N THR A 41 14.63 -3.25 3.21
CA THR A 41 14.91 -4.69 3.18
C THR A 41 16.25 -5.01 2.51
N ARG A 42 16.82 -6.18 2.84
CA ARG A 42 18.13 -6.62 2.35
C ARG A 42 18.15 -6.86 0.84
N HIS A 43 17.11 -7.49 0.30
CA HIS A 43 17.01 -7.82 -1.13
C HIS A 43 16.03 -6.91 -1.88
N GLY A 44 15.77 -5.72 -1.33
CA GLY A 44 14.82 -4.77 -1.90
C GLY A 44 13.40 -5.31 -1.92
N TRP A 45 12.62 -4.95 -2.94
CA TRP A 45 11.21 -5.36 -3.06
C TRP A 45 11.00 -6.88 -3.14
N LYS A 46 12.05 -7.67 -3.42
CA LYS A 46 11.98 -9.13 -3.47
C LYS A 46 11.68 -9.78 -2.11
N ASP A 47 11.93 -9.06 -1.02
CA ASP A 47 11.58 -9.49 0.33
C ASP A 47 10.12 -9.15 0.70
N ALA A 48 9.32 -8.59 -0.22
CA ALA A 48 7.93 -8.25 0.06
C ALA A 48 7.12 -9.46 0.53
N THR A 49 6.23 -9.24 1.50
CA THR A 49 5.53 -10.33 2.19
C THR A 49 4.12 -9.93 2.60
N THR A 50 3.29 -10.94 2.86
CA THR A 50 1.98 -10.83 3.52
C THR A 50 2.03 -11.31 4.99
N SER A 51 3.19 -11.75 5.48
CA SER A 51 3.36 -12.20 6.86
C SER A 51 3.26 -11.04 7.85
N GLU A 52 2.19 -11.04 8.66
CA GLU A 52 1.97 -10.02 9.69
C GLU A 52 3.14 -9.91 10.67
N ASP A 53 3.71 -11.03 11.11
CA ASP A 53 4.83 -11.04 12.06
C ASP A 53 6.05 -10.31 11.49
N THR A 54 6.36 -10.56 10.22
CA THR A 54 7.47 -9.90 9.52
C THR A 54 7.21 -8.39 9.38
N ILE A 55 5.98 -8.01 9.02
CA ILE A 55 5.58 -6.61 8.85
C ILE A 55 5.66 -5.84 10.17
N ARG A 56 5.16 -6.43 11.27
CA ARG A 56 5.23 -5.83 12.61
C ARG A 56 6.67 -5.62 13.04
N GLU A 57 7.56 -6.57 12.77
CA GLU A 57 8.97 -6.45 13.11
C GLU A 57 9.67 -5.33 12.32
N TRP A 58 9.37 -5.18 11.02
CA TRP A 58 9.91 -4.06 10.23
C TRP A 58 9.50 -2.70 10.77
N TRP A 59 8.22 -2.50 11.10
CA TRP A 59 7.72 -1.22 11.64
C TRP A 59 8.09 -0.99 13.10
N LYS A 60 8.43 -2.03 13.86
CA LYS A 60 9.06 -1.89 15.17
C LYS A 60 10.46 -1.29 15.06
N GLN A 61 11.22 -1.69 14.04
CA GLN A 61 12.58 -1.16 13.78
C GLN A 61 12.54 0.20 13.08
N HIS A 62 11.54 0.44 12.23
CA HIS A 62 11.38 1.66 11.45
C HIS A 62 9.94 2.19 11.52
N PRO A 63 9.54 2.84 12.63
CA PRO A 63 8.15 3.27 12.84
C PRO A 63 7.62 4.28 11.81
N ASP A 64 8.51 5.03 11.17
CA ASP A 64 8.23 6.06 10.18
C ASP A 64 8.39 5.58 8.72
N ALA A 65 8.63 4.29 8.49
CA ALA A 65 8.81 3.74 7.16
C ALA A 65 7.55 3.91 6.29
N ASN A 66 7.76 4.35 5.05
CA ASN A 66 6.72 4.36 4.02
C ASN A 66 6.40 2.92 3.58
N ILE A 67 5.24 2.72 2.96
CA ILE A 67 4.80 1.40 2.49
C ILE A 67 5.11 1.25 1.00
N GLY A 68 5.85 0.21 0.64
CA GLY A 68 5.97 -0.29 -0.72
C GLY A 68 5.04 -1.48 -0.93
N LEU A 69 4.48 -1.61 -2.14
CA LEU A 69 3.65 -2.74 -2.56
C LEU A 69 4.31 -3.41 -3.77
N ALA A 70 4.47 -4.73 -3.73
CA ALA A 70 5.03 -5.51 -4.83
C ALA A 70 3.91 -5.98 -5.76
N CYS A 71 3.72 -5.31 -6.90
CA CYS A 71 2.55 -5.48 -7.77
C CYS A 71 2.42 -6.89 -8.35
N GLY A 72 3.52 -7.43 -8.89
CA GLY A 72 3.55 -8.76 -9.50
C GLY A 72 3.10 -9.87 -8.52
N PRO A 73 3.77 -10.04 -7.36
CA PRO A 73 3.33 -10.99 -6.34
C PRO A 73 1.92 -10.75 -5.80
N SER A 74 1.44 -9.50 -5.83
CA SER A 74 0.11 -9.13 -5.35
C SER A 74 -1.00 -9.31 -6.41
N GLY A 75 -0.64 -9.64 -7.66
CA GLY A 75 -1.61 -9.72 -8.76
C GLY A 75 -2.32 -8.42 -9.09
N VAL A 76 -1.76 -7.26 -8.68
CA VAL A 76 -2.38 -5.95 -8.91
C VAL A 76 -1.69 -5.19 -10.02
N VAL A 77 -2.47 -4.39 -10.75
CA VAL A 77 -1.96 -3.40 -11.68
C VAL A 77 -2.10 -2.02 -11.08
N VAL A 78 -1.06 -1.21 -11.30
CA VAL A 78 -0.93 0.13 -10.76
C VAL A 78 -1.11 1.13 -11.91
N LEU A 79 -2.23 1.85 -11.95
CA LEU A 79 -2.41 3.03 -12.80
C LEU A 79 -1.99 4.30 -12.04
N ASP A 80 -0.92 4.94 -12.50
CA ASP A 80 -0.41 6.20 -11.96
C ASP A 80 -0.91 7.35 -12.83
N PHE A 81 -1.81 8.16 -12.29
CA PHE A 81 -2.33 9.36 -12.97
C PHE A 81 -1.59 10.58 -12.40
N ASP A 82 -0.57 11.02 -13.11
CA ASP A 82 0.03 12.34 -12.90
C ASP A 82 -0.89 13.41 -13.54
N GLU A 83 -1.06 14.56 -12.89
CA GLU A 83 -1.63 15.73 -13.56
C GLU A 83 -0.75 16.04 -14.78
N ALA A 84 -1.32 15.86 -15.97
CA ALA A 84 -0.57 16.06 -17.18
C ALA A 84 -0.16 17.53 -17.28
N LYS A 85 1.11 17.75 -17.61
CA LYS A 85 1.52 18.97 -18.30
C LYS A 85 0.57 19.20 -19.48
N ASP A 86 -0.14 20.32 -19.44
CA ASP A 86 -0.98 20.89 -20.48
C ASP A 86 -1.99 19.93 -21.15
N GLY A 87 -3.21 19.89 -20.61
CA GLY A 87 -4.42 19.55 -21.39
C GLY A 87 -4.97 18.13 -21.27
N TYR A 88 -4.52 17.32 -20.31
CA TYR A 88 -5.13 16.00 -20.02
C TYR A 88 -5.87 16.04 -18.68
N GLU A 89 -7.21 16.03 -18.72
CA GLU A 89 -8.04 15.87 -17.53
C GLU A 89 -8.20 14.37 -17.19
N GLY A 90 -7.17 13.77 -16.59
CA GLY A 90 -7.19 12.37 -16.16
C GLY A 90 -8.29 12.03 -15.15
N GLY A 91 -8.92 13.03 -14.53
CA GLY A 91 -9.95 12.88 -13.51
C GLY A 91 -11.23 12.20 -14.02
N GLU A 92 -11.70 12.48 -15.24
CA GLU A 92 -12.91 11.84 -15.76
C GLU A 92 -12.72 10.35 -16.05
N LEU A 93 -11.56 9.97 -16.57
CA LEU A 93 -11.21 8.57 -16.81
C LEU A 93 -11.08 7.82 -15.49
N LEU A 94 -10.47 8.46 -14.48
CA LEU A 94 -10.36 7.90 -13.14
C LEU A 94 -11.74 7.66 -12.52
N ALA A 95 -12.67 8.62 -12.62
CA ALA A 95 -14.03 8.49 -12.10
C ALA A 95 -14.78 7.32 -12.76
N LYS A 96 -14.69 7.19 -14.10
CA LYS A 96 -15.30 6.07 -14.84
C LYS A 96 -14.72 4.72 -14.44
N LEU A 97 -13.39 4.63 -14.32
CA LEU A 97 -12.72 3.41 -13.89
C LEU A 97 -13.07 3.02 -12.45
N GLN A 98 -13.24 3.99 -11.54
CA GLN A 98 -13.63 3.74 -10.17
C GLN A 98 -15.09 3.25 -10.05
N GLU A 99 -15.99 3.75 -10.92
CA GLU A 99 -17.36 3.26 -11.02
C GLU A 99 -17.42 1.81 -11.50
N GLU A 100 -16.62 1.47 -12.52
CA GLU A 100 -16.59 0.12 -13.10
C GLU A 100 -15.78 -0.88 -12.26
N PHE A 101 -14.72 -0.42 -11.58
CA PHE A 101 -13.82 -1.24 -10.79
C PHE A 101 -13.55 -0.59 -9.42
N PRO A 102 -14.32 -0.94 -8.37
CA PRO A 102 -14.09 -0.42 -7.02
C PRO A 102 -12.66 -0.73 -6.55
N THR A 103 -11.84 0.31 -6.43
CA THR A 103 -10.37 0.22 -6.36
C THR A 103 -9.84 1.05 -5.19
N LEU A 104 -8.84 0.54 -4.44
CA LEU A 104 -8.15 1.36 -3.44
C LEU A 104 -7.37 2.47 -4.14
N THR A 105 -7.59 3.70 -3.68
CA THR A 105 -6.89 4.89 -4.16
C THR A 105 -5.97 5.44 -3.06
N SER A 106 -4.75 5.82 -3.43
CA SER A 106 -3.77 6.43 -2.52
C SER A 106 -3.16 7.68 -3.17
N GLN A 107 -3.03 8.77 -2.41
CA GLN A 107 -2.37 9.99 -2.87
C GLN A 107 -0.88 9.95 -2.54
N THR A 108 -0.04 10.22 -3.54
CA THR A 108 1.41 10.31 -3.34
C THR A 108 1.80 11.72 -2.88
N GLY A 109 2.94 11.84 -2.18
CA GLY A 109 3.45 13.14 -1.71
C GLY A 109 3.87 14.14 -2.82
N GLY A 110 3.74 13.76 -4.09
CA GLY A 110 3.96 14.63 -5.26
C GLY A 110 2.69 15.10 -5.96
N GLY A 111 1.50 14.74 -5.45
CA GLY A 111 0.20 15.10 -6.05
C GLY A 111 -0.42 14.04 -6.95
N GLY A 112 0.34 13.02 -7.38
CA GLY A 112 -0.19 11.90 -8.18
C GLY A 112 -1.15 11.02 -7.39
N THR A 113 -2.26 10.63 -8.03
CA THR A 113 -3.26 9.72 -7.46
C THR A 113 -3.06 8.33 -8.05
N PHE A 114 -2.86 7.35 -7.17
CA PHE A 114 -2.63 5.97 -7.54
C PHE A 114 -3.88 5.12 -7.28
N SER A 115 -4.34 4.32 -8.26
CA SER A 115 -5.48 3.40 -8.12
C SER A 115 -5.09 1.93 -8.41
N THR A 116 -5.32 1.02 -7.45
CA THR A 116 -5.09 -0.43 -7.57
C THR A 116 -6.27 -1.18 -8.23
N VAL A 117 -6.17 -1.53 -9.51
CA VAL A 117 -7.11 -2.49 -10.10
C VAL A 117 -6.64 -3.91 -9.79
N ASN A 118 -7.53 -4.72 -9.18
CA ASN A 118 -7.31 -6.15 -9.00
C ASN A 118 -8.01 -6.91 -10.16
N PRO A 119 -7.29 -7.29 -11.23
CA PRO A 119 -7.88 -7.98 -12.38
C PRO A 119 -8.41 -9.39 -12.05
N THR A 120 -8.13 -9.93 -10.87
CA THR A 120 -8.64 -11.25 -10.45
C THR A 120 -9.90 -11.18 -9.60
N ALA A 121 -10.47 -10.00 -9.34
CA ALA A 121 -11.79 -9.88 -8.73
C ALA A 121 -12.88 -10.26 -9.74
N ARG A 122 -12.95 -11.54 -10.13
CA ARG A 122 -14.16 -12.10 -10.72
C ARG A 122 -15.10 -12.48 -9.58
N GLY A 123 -16.36 -12.06 -9.71
CA GLY A 123 -17.47 -12.51 -8.87
C GLY A 123 -17.78 -14.00 -9.03
#